data_AF-A0A953WM94-F1
#
_entry.id   AF-A0A953WM94-F1
#
_cell.length_a   1.000
_cell.length_b   1.000
_cell.length_c   1.000
_cell.angle_alpha   90.00
_cell.angle_beta   90.00
_cell.angle_gamma   90.00
#
_symmetry.space_group_name_H-M   'P 1'
#
loop_
_entity.id
_entity.type
_entity.pdbx_description
1 polymer ?
#
loop_
_entity_poly.entity_id
_entity_poly.type
_entity_poly.pdbx_seq_one_letter_code
_entity_poly.pdbx_strand_id
1 'polypeptide(L)'
;MGAKPYAIASVILLLVGGCADLRLGRFAPPGLVKYEDIAGDQPPNPEIVSRIEARKAAGESRTPNLSEQPQKVPAKTPKQVRVELASTLRAERDEVNAEVAADRAAADAEREALIRLSGSKGGMKLEETAGALSSAIERDEREARKERGLPASKPDQDHQ
;
A
#
# COMPACT_ATOMS: atom_id res chain seq x y z
N MET A 1 31.09 29.55 -62.02
CA MET A 1 30.81 29.87 -60.60
C MET A 1 30.06 28.67 -60.04
N GLY A 2 30.52 27.93 -59.04
CA GLY A 2 31.58 28.19 -58.08
C GLY A 2 31.11 27.58 -56.76
N ALA A 3 31.76 26.48 -56.37
CA ALA A 3 31.75 25.87 -55.03
C ALA A 3 30.35 25.49 -54.47
N LYS A 4 30.12 24.26 -54.02
CA LYS A 4 30.85 23.73 -52.87
C LYS A 4 30.64 22.21 -52.76
N PRO A 5 31.69 21.37 -52.88
CA PRO A 5 31.67 19.93 -52.57
C PRO A 5 31.46 19.60 -51.07
N TYR A 6 30.97 20.55 -50.29
CA TYR A 6 30.90 20.48 -48.83
C TYR A 6 29.68 19.72 -48.32
N ALA A 7 28.61 19.59 -49.13
CA ALA A 7 27.42 18.85 -48.72
C ALA A 7 27.62 17.33 -48.74
N ILE A 8 28.55 16.83 -49.56
CA ILE A 8 28.85 15.39 -49.65
C ILE A 8 29.93 15.00 -48.62
N ALA A 9 30.86 15.91 -48.31
CA ALA A 9 31.87 15.70 -47.27
C ALA A 9 31.28 15.61 -45.85
N SER A 10 30.16 16.30 -45.55
CA SER A 10 29.53 16.28 -44.22
C SER A 10 28.81 14.97 -43.90
N VAL A 11 28.33 14.23 -44.90
CA VAL A 11 27.67 12.93 -44.69
C VAL A 11 28.69 11.81 -44.50
N ILE A 12 29.84 11.91 -45.17
CA ILE A 12 30.93 10.93 -45.02
C ILE A 12 31.61 11.09 -43.64
N LEU A 13 31.70 12.30 -43.09
CA LEU A 13 32.26 12.50 -41.74
C LEU A 13 31.35 11.94 -40.63
N LEU A 14 30.04 11.84 -40.86
CA LEU A 14 29.07 11.25 -39.93
C LEU A 14 29.04 9.71 -39.98
N LEU A 15 29.53 9.10 -41.07
CA LEU A 15 29.61 7.65 -41.23
C LEU A 15 30.99 7.07 -40.87
N VAL A 16 32.06 7.89 -40.87
CA VAL A 16 33.41 7.48 -40.43
C VAL A 16 33.72 7.96 -39.00
N GLY A 17 33.03 8.99 -38.51
CA GLY A 17 33.01 9.38 -37.09
C GLY A 17 32.05 8.50 -36.29
N GLY A 18 32.20 7.18 -36.43
CA GLY A 18 31.54 6.22 -35.57
C GLY A 18 31.69 6.63 -34.11
N CYS A 19 30.74 6.19 -33.30
CA CYS A 19 30.70 6.30 -31.84
C CYS A 19 31.87 5.55 -31.16
N ALA A 20 33.11 5.76 -31.62
CA ALA A 20 34.32 5.35 -30.97
C ALA A 20 34.83 6.57 -30.18
N ASP A 21 34.95 6.39 -28.87
CA ASP A 21 35.71 7.27 -27.96
C ASP A 21 35.10 8.58 -27.44
N LEU A 22 33.77 8.68 -27.36
CA LEU A 22 33.22 9.48 -26.25
C LEU A 22 33.33 8.65 -24.98
N ARG A 23 34.46 8.85 -24.28
CA ARG A 23 34.83 8.34 -22.96
C ARG A 23 33.77 8.65 -21.90
N LEU A 24 32.61 8.02 -21.97
CA LEU A 24 31.61 7.98 -20.90
C LEU A 24 32.14 7.31 -19.63
N GLY A 25 33.26 6.58 -19.71
CA GLY A 25 33.96 6.03 -18.54
C GLY A 25 34.63 7.07 -17.64
N ARG A 26 34.79 8.34 -18.07
CA ARG A 26 35.40 9.40 -17.23
C ARG A 26 34.41 10.17 -16.37
N PHE A 27 33.10 9.98 -16.57
CA PHE A 27 32.04 10.67 -15.81
C PHE A 27 31.23 9.73 -14.92
N ALA A 28 31.54 8.42 -14.89
CA ALA A 28 30.97 7.51 -13.92
C ALA A 28 31.72 7.66 -12.58
N PRO A 29 31.05 7.98 -11.46
CA PRO A 29 31.68 8.00 -10.15
C PRO A 29 32.32 6.62 -9.85
N PRO A 30 33.49 6.58 -9.18
CA PRO A 30 34.14 5.31 -8.85
C PRO A 30 33.18 4.44 -8.02
N GLY A 31 32.82 3.27 -8.55
CA GLY A 31 31.90 2.33 -7.89
C GLY A 31 30.74 1.84 -8.75
N LEU A 32 30.43 2.49 -9.89
CA LEU A 32 29.47 1.94 -10.86
C LEU A 32 30.20 1.00 -11.83
N VAL A 33 30.36 -0.26 -11.42
CA VAL A 33 30.79 -1.32 -12.34
C VAL A 33 29.58 -1.65 -13.23
N LYS A 34 29.75 -1.56 -14.55
CA LYS A 34 28.69 -1.99 -15.48
C LYS A 34 28.48 -3.49 -15.29
N TYR A 35 27.23 -3.90 -15.08
CA TYR A 35 26.88 -5.32 -14.95
C TYR A 35 27.36 -6.16 -16.15
N GLU A 36 27.45 -5.55 -17.33
CA GLU A 36 27.98 -6.12 -18.56
C GLU A 36 29.46 -6.54 -18.44
N ASP A 37 30.28 -5.75 -17.74
CA ASP A 37 31.73 -6.00 -17.56
C ASP A 37 32.00 -7.12 -16.52
N ILE A 38 31.07 -7.35 -15.59
CA ILE A 38 31.14 -8.44 -14.60
C ILE A 38 30.54 -9.73 -15.18
N ALA A 39 29.43 -9.62 -15.91
CA ALA A 39 28.70 -10.76 -16.43
C ALA A 39 29.31 -11.34 -17.72
N GLY A 40 29.99 -10.54 -18.54
CA GLY A 40 30.78 -10.96 -19.71
C GLY A 40 30.26 -12.22 -20.44
N ASP A 41 31.19 -13.15 -20.71
CA ASP A 41 30.91 -14.49 -21.25
C ASP A 41 30.69 -15.55 -20.15
N GLN A 42 30.30 -15.13 -18.93
CA GLN A 42 30.14 -16.11 -17.85
C GLN A 42 29.00 -17.08 -18.18
N PRO A 43 29.24 -18.40 -18.10
CA PRO A 43 28.20 -19.37 -18.36
C PRO A 43 27.06 -19.18 -17.35
N PRO A 44 25.80 -19.30 -17.79
CA PRO A 44 24.65 -19.19 -16.90
C PRO A 44 24.80 -20.14 -15.70
N ASN A 45 24.43 -19.67 -14.52
CA ASN A 45 24.53 -20.49 -13.30
C ASN A 45 23.80 -21.83 -13.50
N PRO A 46 24.49 -22.98 -13.34
CA PRO A 46 23.93 -24.30 -13.67
C PRO A 46 22.70 -24.65 -12.82
N GLU A 47 22.58 -24.12 -11.61
CA GLU A 47 21.40 -24.31 -10.75
C GLU A 47 20.16 -23.58 -11.31
N ILE A 48 20.35 -22.40 -11.91
CA ILE A 48 19.26 -21.66 -12.53
C ILE A 48 18.84 -22.36 -13.83
N VAL A 49 19.80 -22.86 -14.61
CA VAL A 49 19.53 -23.62 -15.84
C VAL A 49 18.70 -24.87 -15.52
N SER A 50 19.12 -25.68 -14.53
CA SER A 50 18.40 -26.89 -14.16
C SER A 50 17.00 -26.59 -13.62
N ARG A 51 16.82 -25.50 -12.86
CA ARG A 51 15.48 -25.05 -12.40
C ARG A 51 14.60 -24.58 -13.55
N ILE A 52 15.15 -23.92 -14.57
CA ILE A 52 14.41 -23.52 -15.78
C ILE A 52 14.03 -24.76 -16.60
N GLU A 53 14.94 -25.70 -16.78
CA GLU A 53 14.67 -26.96 -17.50
C GLU A 53 13.63 -27.80 -16.77
N ALA A 54 13.72 -27.93 -15.45
CA ALA A 54 12.72 -28.60 -14.62
C ALA A 54 11.34 -27.94 -14.74
N ARG A 55 11.27 -26.59 -14.73
CA ARG A 55 10.01 -25.85 -14.92
C ARG A 55 9.44 -26.02 -16.33
N LYS A 56 10.30 -26.05 -17.36
CA LYS A 56 9.89 -26.31 -18.75
C LYS A 56 9.38 -27.74 -18.92
N ALA A 57 10.07 -28.72 -18.33
CA ALA A 57 9.69 -30.13 -18.37
C ALA A 57 8.41 -30.42 -17.56
N ALA A 58 8.19 -29.72 -16.45
CA ALA A 58 7.00 -29.85 -15.62
C ALA A 58 5.74 -29.24 -16.25
N GLY A 59 5.85 -28.50 -17.36
CA GLY A 59 4.70 -27.93 -18.05
C GLY A 59 3.87 -26.95 -17.20
N GLU A 60 4.40 -26.45 -16.07
CA GLU A 60 3.71 -25.54 -15.16
C GLU A 60 3.62 -24.12 -15.75
N SER A 61 2.91 -24.00 -16.86
CA SER A 61 2.20 -22.78 -17.19
C SER A 61 1.06 -22.62 -16.17
N ARG A 62 1.35 -21.98 -15.03
CA ARG A 62 0.33 -21.48 -14.09
C ARG A 62 -0.56 -20.39 -14.69
N THR A 63 -0.32 -20.00 -15.94
CA THR A 63 -1.24 -19.16 -16.68
C THR A 63 -2.41 -20.02 -17.13
N PRO A 64 -3.66 -19.68 -16.76
CA PRO A 64 -4.84 -20.33 -17.29
C PRO A 64 -4.73 -20.39 -18.81
N ASN A 65 -4.96 -21.56 -19.41
CA ASN A 65 -4.92 -21.68 -20.86
C ASN A 65 -6.05 -20.82 -21.44
N LEU A 66 -5.71 -19.63 -21.96
CA LEU A 66 -6.70 -18.70 -22.52
C LEU A 66 -7.38 -19.27 -23.77
N SER A 67 -6.79 -20.28 -24.41
CA SER A 67 -7.44 -20.99 -25.52
C SER A 67 -8.50 -21.99 -25.06
N GLU A 68 -8.49 -22.41 -23.78
CA GLU A 68 -9.52 -23.24 -23.14
C GLU A 68 -10.66 -22.41 -22.54
N GLN A 69 -10.59 -21.08 -22.58
CA GLN A 69 -11.72 -20.26 -22.17
C GLN A 69 -12.92 -20.53 -23.08
N PRO A 70 -14.14 -20.58 -22.51
CA PRO A 70 -15.35 -20.76 -23.30
C PRO A 70 -15.44 -19.64 -24.35
N GLN A 71 -15.23 -20.01 -25.62
CA GLN A 71 -15.31 -19.14 -26.79
C GLN A 71 -16.72 -18.57 -27.02
N LYS A 72 -17.73 -19.17 -26.37
CA LYS A 72 -19.12 -18.75 -26.44
C LYS A 72 -19.45 -17.83 -25.28
N VAL A 73 -19.83 -16.60 -25.61
CA VAL A 73 -20.42 -15.66 -24.66
C VAL A 73 -21.63 -16.35 -24.01
N PRO A 74 -21.76 -16.33 -22.67
CA PRO A 74 -22.92 -16.90 -22.00
C PRO A 74 -24.21 -16.25 -22.50
N ALA A 75 -25.29 -17.01 -22.49
CA ALA A 75 -26.59 -16.50 -22.88
C ALA A 75 -26.96 -15.28 -22.02
N LYS A 76 -27.42 -14.20 -22.66
CA LYS A 76 -27.84 -12.99 -21.95
C LYS A 76 -29.00 -13.34 -21.01
N THR A 77 -28.87 -12.99 -19.75
CA THR A 77 -29.97 -13.07 -18.79
C THR A 77 -31.15 -12.23 -19.29
N PRO A 78 -32.40 -12.74 -19.22
CA PRO A 78 -33.58 -11.98 -19.61
C PRO A 78 -33.66 -10.64 -18.87
N LYS A 79 -34.20 -9.61 -19.54
CA LYS A 79 -34.32 -8.26 -18.94
C LYS A 79 -35.17 -8.30 -17.66
N GLN A 80 -36.23 -9.09 -17.65
CA GLN A 80 -37.16 -9.25 -16.54
C GLN A 80 -36.44 -9.75 -15.28
N VAL A 81 -35.68 -10.83 -15.39
CA VAL A 81 -34.88 -11.40 -14.29
C VAL A 81 -33.88 -10.38 -13.74
N ARG A 82 -33.24 -9.58 -14.60
CA ARG A 82 -32.32 -8.53 -14.16
C ARG A 82 -33.02 -7.39 -13.42
N VAL A 83 -34.24 -7.04 -13.84
CA VAL A 83 -35.05 -6.00 -13.18
C VAL A 83 -35.52 -6.49 -11.81
N GLU A 84 -36.01 -7.73 -11.73
CA GLU A 84 -36.41 -8.36 -10.47
C GLU A 84 -35.25 -8.46 -9.49
N LEU A 85 -34.09 -8.98 -9.94
CA LEU A 85 -32.89 -9.04 -9.10
C LEU A 85 -32.47 -7.64 -8.63
N ALA A 86 -32.52 -6.64 -9.51
CA ALA A 86 -32.19 -5.26 -9.14
C ALA A 86 -33.21 -4.65 -8.16
N SER A 87 -34.49 -5.05 -8.19
CA SER A 87 -35.44 -4.62 -7.16
C SER A 87 -35.17 -5.28 -5.82
N THR A 88 -34.88 -6.58 -5.80
CA THR A 88 -34.56 -7.31 -4.56
C THR A 88 -33.31 -6.76 -3.90
N LEU A 89 -32.22 -6.59 -4.67
CA LEU A 89 -30.97 -6.03 -4.15
C LEU A 89 -31.12 -4.59 -3.63
N ARG A 90 -32.03 -3.80 -4.21
CA ARG A 90 -32.32 -2.45 -3.68
C ARG A 90 -33.06 -2.55 -2.35
N ALA A 91 -34.06 -3.42 -2.25
CA ALA A 91 -34.81 -3.62 -1.01
C ALA A 91 -33.89 -4.11 0.13
N GLU A 92 -33.07 -5.13 -0.13
CA GLU A 92 -32.09 -5.66 0.85
C GLU A 92 -31.08 -4.60 1.27
N ARG A 93 -30.57 -3.80 0.31
CA ARG A 93 -29.65 -2.70 0.63
C ARG A 93 -30.34 -1.65 1.51
N ASP A 94 -31.59 -1.31 1.21
CA ASP A 94 -32.32 -0.29 1.96
C ASP A 94 -32.63 -0.79 3.39
N GLU A 95 -32.88 -2.09 3.57
CA GLU A 95 -33.00 -2.76 4.88
C GLU A 95 -31.68 -2.68 5.68
N VAL A 96 -30.56 -3.12 5.10
CA VAL A 96 -29.24 -3.04 5.75
C VAL A 96 -28.88 -1.59 6.10
N ASN A 97 -29.19 -0.64 5.23
CA ASN A 97 -28.95 0.78 5.51
C ASN A 97 -29.77 1.28 6.70
N ALA A 98 -31.01 0.80 6.88
CA ALA A 98 -31.84 1.14 8.02
C ALA A 98 -31.27 0.56 9.32
N GLU A 99 -30.80 -0.69 9.30
CA GLU A 99 -30.12 -1.32 10.44
C GLU A 99 -28.85 -0.56 10.84
N VAL A 100 -27.98 -0.25 9.86
CA VAL A 100 -26.76 0.54 10.11
C VAL A 100 -27.08 1.93 10.67
N ALA A 101 -28.16 2.56 10.20
CA ALA A 101 -28.58 3.85 10.73
C ALA A 101 -29.08 3.74 12.18
N ALA A 102 -29.82 2.67 12.51
CA ALA A 102 -30.25 2.40 13.87
C ALA A 102 -29.06 2.13 14.80
N ASP A 103 -28.09 1.33 14.37
CA ASP A 103 -26.87 1.04 15.13
C ASP A 103 -26.04 2.31 15.38
N ARG A 104 -25.89 3.16 14.36
CA ARG A 104 -25.21 4.46 14.53
C ARG A 104 -25.93 5.35 15.54
N ALA A 105 -27.26 5.44 15.46
CA ALA A 105 -28.04 6.22 16.40
C ALA A 105 -27.93 5.67 17.84
N ALA A 106 -27.89 4.35 18.01
CA ALA A 106 -27.67 3.71 19.30
C ALA A 106 -26.27 4.02 19.85
N ALA A 107 -25.23 3.88 19.02
CA ALA A 107 -23.85 4.19 19.40
C ALA A 107 -23.67 5.67 19.78
N ASP A 108 -24.31 6.59 19.05
CA ASP A 108 -24.29 8.01 19.37
C ASP A 108 -25.02 8.29 20.70
N ALA A 109 -26.13 7.61 20.97
CA ALA A 109 -26.83 7.72 22.25
C ALA A 109 -26.00 7.18 23.43
N GLU A 110 -25.24 6.11 23.23
CA GLU A 110 -24.31 5.58 24.24
C GLU A 110 -23.13 6.54 24.49
N ARG A 111 -22.61 7.20 23.46
CA ARG A 111 -21.56 8.23 23.62
C ARG A 111 -22.04 9.45 24.42
N GLU A 112 -23.26 9.89 24.14
CA GLU A 112 -23.89 11.01 24.86
C GLU A 112 -24.38 10.61 26.27
N ALA A 113 -24.41 9.32 26.59
CA ALA A 113 -24.77 8.86 27.92
C ALA A 113 -23.73 9.33 28.95
N LEU A 114 -24.23 9.97 30.02
CA LEU A 114 -23.37 10.46 31.08
C LEU A 114 -22.85 9.31 31.96
N ILE A 115 -21.54 9.15 31.98
CA ILE A 115 -20.83 8.19 32.83
C ILE A 115 -20.57 8.83 34.20
N ARG A 116 -20.88 8.08 35.26
CA ARG A 116 -20.59 8.50 36.64
C ARG A 116 -19.34 7.81 37.15
N LEU A 117 -18.29 8.59 37.38
CA LEU A 117 -17.10 8.12 38.09
C LEU A 117 -17.33 8.18 39.61
N SER A 118 -16.78 7.22 40.36
CA SER A 118 -16.79 7.25 41.83
C SER A 118 -16.10 8.53 42.34
N GLY A 119 -16.73 9.24 43.28
CA GLY A 119 -16.23 10.52 43.80
C GLY A 119 -16.54 11.76 42.93
N SER A 120 -17.13 11.59 41.74
CA SER A 120 -17.65 12.69 40.94
C SER A 120 -18.99 13.20 41.47
N LYS A 121 -19.20 14.53 41.46
CA LYS A 121 -20.49 15.16 41.81
C LYS A 121 -21.54 15.12 40.70
N GLY A 122 -21.21 14.56 39.53
CA GLY A 122 -22.11 14.52 38.37
C GLY A 122 -21.76 13.44 37.37
N GLY A 123 -22.66 13.21 36.41
CA GLY A 123 -22.35 12.42 35.22
C GLY A 123 -21.56 13.27 34.23
N MET A 124 -20.55 12.68 33.59
CA MET A 124 -19.68 13.31 32.59
C MET A 124 -19.81 12.57 31.26
N LYS A 125 -19.52 13.24 30.13
CA LYS A 125 -19.48 12.56 28.84
C LYS A 125 -18.29 11.60 28.74
N LEU A 126 -18.38 10.58 27.89
CA LEU A 126 -17.32 9.58 27.71
C LEU A 126 -15.97 10.22 27.40
N GLU A 127 -15.93 11.23 26.54
CA GLU A 127 -14.70 11.95 26.14
C GLU A 127 -14.04 12.67 27.33
N GLU A 128 -14.84 13.19 28.26
CA GLU A 128 -14.36 13.89 29.45
C GLU A 128 -13.91 12.91 30.55
N THR A 129 -14.51 11.72 30.59
CA THR A 129 -14.24 10.73 31.63
C THR A 129 -12.81 10.18 31.61
N ALA A 130 -12.22 10.01 30.42
CA ALA A 130 -10.86 9.53 30.28
C ALA A 130 -9.83 10.49 30.92
N GLY A 131 -9.97 11.80 30.63
CA GLY A 131 -9.10 12.83 31.23
C GLY A 131 -9.32 12.99 32.73
N ALA A 132 -10.58 12.93 33.17
CA ALA A 132 -10.92 12.99 34.60
C ALA A 132 -10.36 11.79 35.39
N LEU A 133 -10.43 10.57 34.81
CA LEU A 133 -9.88 9.36 35.40
C LEU A 133 -8.35 9.41 35.46
N SER A 134 -7.69 9.80 34.36
CA SER A 134 -6.23 10.00 34.33
C SER A 134 -5.79 11.00 35.42
N SER A 135 -6.46 12.14 35.52
CA SER A 135 -6.18 13.15 36.55
C SER A 135 -6.42 12.65 37.98
N ALA A 136 -7.36 11.73 38.18
CA ALA A 136 -7.61 11.10 39.48
C ALA A 136 -6.48 10.12 39.83
N ILE A 137 -6.10 9.24 38.88
CA ILE A 137 -4.99 8.29 39.04
C ILE A 137 -3.69 9.03 39.37
N GLU A 138 -3.38 10.11 38.66
CA GLU A 138 -2.18 10.89 38.95
C GLU A 138 -2.20 11.53 40.35
N ARG A 139 -3.37 11.97 40.85
CA ARG A 139 -3.49 12.52 42.21
C ARG A 139 -3.24 11.43 43.24
N ASP A 140 -3.89 10.29 43.10
CA ASP A 140 -3.70 9.13 43.98
C ASP A 140 -2.24 8.66 43.97
N GLU A 141 -1.59 8.61 42.81
CA GLU A 141 -0.18 8.22 42.71
C GLU A 141 0.75 9.24 43.41
N ARG A 142 0.51 10.55 43.21
CA ARG A 142 1.27 11.60 43.89
C ARG A 142 1.12 11.52 45.41
N GLU A 143 -0.09 11.27 45.91
CA GLU A 143 -0.34 11.09 47.34
C GLU A 143 0.37 9.84 47.87
N ALA A 144 0.21 8.70 47.21
CA ALA A 144 0.87 7.45 47.59
C ALA A 144 2.41 7.56 47.60
N ARG A 145 3.00 8.30 46.65
CA ARG A 145 4.46 8.56 46.63
C ARG A 145 4.90 9.46 47.78
N LYS A 146 4.11 10.49 48.10
CA LYS A 146 4.38 11.39 49.22
C LYS A 146 4.36 10.63 50.55
N GLU A 147 3.40 9.74 50.76
CA GLU A 147 3.34 8.87 51.93
C GLU A 147 4.55 7.93 52.04
N ARG A 148 5.10 7.51 50.89
CA ARG A 148 6.28 6.63 50.80
C ARG A 148 7.62 7.37 50.80
N GLY A 149 7.63 8.71 50.84
CA GLY A 149 8.87 9.52 50.75
C GLY A 149 9.61 9.42 49.42
N LEU A 150 8.91 9.04 48.33
CA LEU A 150 9.48 8.90 46.99
C LEU A 150 9.38 10.22 46.21
N PRO A 151 10.33 10.52 45.30
CA PRO A 151 10.26 11.70 44.43
C PRO A 151 9.08 11.62 43.44
N ALA A 152 8.63 12.78 42.96
CA ALA A 152 7.53 12.89 42.02
C ALA A 152 7.77 12.06 40.74
N SER A 153 6.71 11.42 40.21
CA SER A 153 6.76 10.79 38.89
C SER A 153 7.03 11.83 37.81
N LYS A 154 7.79 11.44 36.78
CA LYS A 154 7.84 12.22 35.55
C LYS A 154 6.49 12.09 34.83
N PRO A 155 5.98 13.14 34.17
CA PRO A 155 4.78 13.02 33.36
C PRO A 155 5.03 12.03 32.22
N ASP A 156 4.12 11.08 32.02
CA ASP A 156 4.14 10.16 30.88
C ASP A 156 3.95 10.98 29.59
N GLN A 157 4.94 10.92 28.69
CA GLN A 157 4.93 11.64 27.42
C GLN A 157 4.35 10.82 26.25
N ASP A 158 3.85 9.60 26.50
CA ASP A 158 3.62 8.61 25.44
C ASP A 158 2.19 8.58 24.85
N HIS A 159 1.34 9.54 25.20
CA HIS A 159 -0.01 9.66 24.64
C HIS A 159 -0.29 11.08 24.13
N GLN A 160 0.37 11.45 23.03
CA GLN A 160 -0.07 12.52 22.11
C GLN A 160 -0.35 11.94 20.74
#